data_AF-A6VYG7-F1
#
_entry.id   AF-A6VYG7-F1
#
_cell.length_a   1.000
_cell.length_b   1.000
_cell.length_c   1.000
_cell.angle_alpha   90.00
_cell.angle_beta   90.00
_cell.angle_gamma   90.00
#
_symmetry.space_group_name_H-M   'P 1'
#
loop_
_entity.id
_entity.type
_entity.pdbx_description
1 polymer ?
#
loop_
_entity_poly.entity_id
_entity_poly.type
_entity_poly.pdbx_seq_one_letter_code
_entity_poly.pdbx_strand_id
1 'polypeptide(L)'
;MKAVHKLTCGEVVAIDGKTLRGSYDRDDRQSTIHMVSAYASANQLVLGQLKTNTKSNEITAIPALIQMLDLRGAIVTIDAMACQTKIAKAITRKGGDYLLAVKGNQGKLAAAVQAAFTPHRRAPIDRDTCQIEKQKGRVEARTYHVLSASDLIRDFSTWSGLTSIVMVENYRAAKGRQRARVGVPLLHKVQSS
;
A
#
# COMPACT_ATOMS: atom_id res chain seq x y z
N MET A 1 24.04 6.10 -18.39
CA MET A 1 23.46 4.95 -17.65
C MET A 1 22.44 4.28 -18.56
N LYS A 2 22.65 3.03 -19.00
CA LYS A 2 21.65 2.31 -19.80
C LYS A 2 20.50 1.90 -18.87
N ALA A 3 19.26 2.24 -19.23
CA ALA A 3 18.08 1.81 -18.49
C ALA A 3 17.99 0.28 -18.52
N VAL A 4 17.89 -0.34 -17.34
CA VAL A 4 17.78 -1.80 -17.19
C VAL A 4 16.33 -2.28 -17.38
N HIS A 5 15.42 -1.36 -17.72
CA HIS A 5 14.00 -1.62 -17.84
C HIS A 5 13.34 -0.71 -18.89
N LYS A 6 12.28 -1.22 -19.50
CA LYS A 6 11.41 -0.53 -20.45
C LYS A 6 10.24 0.03 -19.64
N LEU A 7 10.20 1.35 -19.39
CA LEU A 7 9.12 2.04 -18.68
C LEU A 7 7.75 1.53 -19.14
N THR A 8 7.11 0.69 -18.33
CA THR A 8 5.70 0.34 -18.53
C THR A 8 4.87 1.44 -17.88
N CYS A 9 3.93 2.04 -18.61
CA CYS A 9 2.91 2.87 -18.01
C CYS A 9 2.19 2.03 -16.92
N GLY A 10 2.48 2.27 -15.64
CA GLY A 10 1.93 1.48 -14.54
C GLY A 10 2.83 0.38 -13.94
N GLU A 11 4.16 0.53 -13.96
CA GLU A 11 5.02 -0.36 -13.17
C GLU A 11 4.70 -0.23 -11.66
N VAL A 12 4.46 -1.34 -10.98
CA VAL A 12 4.18 -1.36 -9.54
C VAL A 12 5.45 -1.68 -8.77
N VAL A 13 5.87 -0.76 -7.90
CA VAL A 13 7.00 -0.93 -6.98
C VAL A 13 6.48 -1.06 -5.55
N ALA A 14 6.58 -2.25 -4.99
CA ALA A 14 6.19 -2.51 -3.61
C ALA A 14 7.36 -2.25 -2.66
N ILE A 15 7.19 -1.35 -1.69
CA ILE A 15 8.14 -1.14 -0.61
C ILE A 15 7.57 -1.76 0.66
N ASP A 16 8.29 -2.73 1.20
CA ASP A 16 7.83 -3.57 2.31
C ASP A 16 8.99 -3.93 3.25
N GLY A 17 8.68 -3.95 4.55
CA GLY A 17 9.56 -4.37 5.63
C GLY A 17 9.48 -5.87 5.89
N LYS A 18 10.62 -6.57 5.83
CA LYS A 18 10.73 -8.00 6.14
C LYS A 18 11.68 -8.24 7.30
N THR A 19 11.30 -9.19 8.15
CA THR A 19 12.17 -9.77 9.17
C THR A 19 12.71 -11.09 8.65
N LEU A 20 14.04 -11.21 8.55
CA LEU A 20 14.70 -12.46 8.19
C LEU A 20 14.72 -13.40 9.40
N ARG A 21 13.64 -14.17 9.56
CA ARG A 21 13.54 -15.16 10.64
C ARG A 21 14.62 -16.23 10.46
N GLY A 22 15.42 -16.46 11.51
CA GLY A 22 16.58 -17.36 11.46
C GLY A 22 17.93 -16.67 11.25
N SER A 23 17.95 -15.34 11.08
CA SER A 23 19.19 -14.54 11.01
C SER A 23 19.70 -14.05 12.37
N TYR A 24 19.08 -14.52 13.46
CA TYR A 24 19.49 -14.15 14.81
C TYR A 24 20.79 -14.85 15.19
N ASP A 25 21.62 -14.15 15.95
CA ASP A 25 22.72 -14.73 16.69
C ASP A 25 22.19 -15.76 17.70
N ARG A 26 22.81 -16.94 17.77
CA ARG A 26 22.34 -18.02 18.65
C ARG A 26 22.34 -17.61 20.12
N ASP A 27 23.23 -16.69 20.47
CA ASP A 27 23.38 -16.16 21.83
C ASP A 27 22.44 -14.96 22.11
N ASP A 28 21.86 -14.34 21.07
CA ASP A 28 20.83 -13.31 21.20
C ASP A 28 19.67 -13.54 20.20
N ARG A 29 18.61 -14.18 20.70
CA ARG A 29 17.40 -14.47 19.90
C ARG A 29 16.63 -13.23 19.45
N GLN A 30 16.96 -12.02 19.92
CA GLN A 30 16.33 -10.75 19.50
C GLN A 30 17.08 -10.05 18.35
N SER A 31 18.26 -10.53 17.98
CA SER A 31 19.13 -9.91 16.96
C SER A 31 18.70 -10.14 15.50
N THR A 32 17.42 -10.50 15.26
CA THR A 32 16.94 -10.77 13.90
C THR A 32 17.10 -9.56 12.99
N ILE A 33 17.64 -9.78 11.79
CA ILE A 33 17.81 -8.72 10.80
C ILE A 33 16.45 -8.27 10.28
N HIS A 34 16.18 -6.98 10.42
CA HIS A 34 15.09 -6.29 9.74
C HIS A 34 15.62 -5.62 8.47
N MET A 35 14.82 -5.64 7.42
CA MET A 35 15.16 -4.99 6.16
C MET A 35 13.94 -4.42 5.48
N VAL A 36 14.11 -3.32 4.77
CA VAL A 36 13.12 -2.77 3.85
C VAL A 36 13.60 -3.03 2.43
N SER A 37 12.71 -3.54 1.59
CA SER A 37 13.00 -3.86 0.19
C SER A 37 12.03 -3.12 -0.74
N ALA A 38 12.53 -2.63 -1.87
CA ALA A 38 11.74 -2.14 -2.99
C ALA A 38 11.73 -3.20 -4.08
N TYR A 39 10.54 -3.70 -4.44
CA TYR A 39 10.35 -4.81 -5.35
C TYR A 39 9.51 -4.39 -6.56
N ALA A 40 10.07 -4.52 -7.76
CA ALA A 40 9.39 -4.29 -9.02
C ALA A 40 8.56 -5.52 -9.39
N SER A 41 7.24 -5.43 -9.24
CA SER A 41 6.34 -6.58 -9.40
C SER A 41 6.34 -7.14 -10.82
N ALA A 42 6.37 -6.29 -11.84
CA ALA A 42 6.37 -6.71 -13.24
C ALA A 42 7.66 -7.48 -13.60
N ASN A 43 8.79 -7.06 -13.05
CA ASN A 43 10.10 -7.61 -13.36
C ASN A 43 10.54 -8.73 -12.41
N GLN A 44 9.74 -8.97 -11.37
CA GLN A 44 10.05 -9.87 -10.27
C GLN A 44 11.42 -9.62 -9.62
N LEU A 45 11.83 -8.35 -9.52
CA LEU A 45 13.18 -7.96 -9.13
C LEU A 45 13.18 -7.05 -7.88
N VAL A 46 14.15 -7.27 -6.99
CA VAL A 46 14.45 -6.32 -5.91
C VAL A 46 15.32 -5.20 -6.47
N LEU A 47 14.78 -3.97 -6.52
CA LEU A 47 15.47 -2.79 -7.02
C LEU A 47 16.46 -2.21 -5.99
N GLY A 48 16.17 -2.39 -4.71
CA GLY A 48 17.02 -1.93 -3.62
C GLY A 48 16.52 -2.44 -2.27
N GLN A 49 17.44 -2.51 -1.30
CA GLN A 49 17.13 -2.92 0.05
C GLN A 49 18.03 -2.22 1.06
N LEU A 50 17.49 -1.94 2.25
CA LEU A 50 18.22 -1.36 3.37
C LEU A 50 17.99 -2.19 4.63
N LYS A 51 19.07 -2.52 5.33
CA LYS A 51 19.01 -3.12 6.67
C LYS A 51 18.53 -2.07 7.67
N THR A 52 17.62 -2.47 8.57
CA THR A 52 17.15 -1.67 9.69
C THR A 52 17.46 -2.38 11.01
N ASN A 53 17.71 -1.63 12.07
CA ASN A 53 18.01 -2.22 13.38
C ASN A 53 16.79 -2.85 14.03
N THR A 54 15.60 -2.27 13.80
CA THR A 54 14.32 -2.76 14.32
C THR A 54 13.21 -2.43 13.32
N LYS A 55 12.05 -3.08 13.47
CA LYS A 55 10.86 -2.84 12.64
C LYS A 55 10.37 -1.38 12.66
N SER A 56 10.50 -0.67 13.78
CA SER A 56 10.07 0.74 13.88
C SER A 56 10.90 1.69 13.01
N ASN A 57 12.12 1.28 12.64
CA ASN A 57 13.06 2.13 11.90
C ASN A 57 12.77 2.13 10.38
N GLU A 58 11.76 1.39 9.94
CA GLU A 58 11.29 1.39 8.54
C GLU A 58 10.81 2.79 8.12
N ILE A 59 10.23 3.56 9.03
CA ILE A 59 9.73 4.93 8.78
C ILE A 59 10.85 5.86 8.27
N THR A 60 12.08 5.71 8.79
CA THR A 60 13.23 6.52 8.37
C THR A 60 13.99 5.88 7.20
N ALA A 61 13.99 4.56 7.10
CA ALA A 61 14.66 3.84 6.02
C ALA A 61 13.94 3.97 4.66
N ILE A 62 12.61 3.98 4.63
CA ILE A 62 11.81 4.09 3.40
C ILE A 62 12.13 5.36 2.61
N PRO A 63 12.15 6.57 3.21
CA PRO A 63 12.58 7.78 2.50
C PRO A 63 13.99 7.68 1.90
N ALA A 64 14.93 7.09 2.62
CA ALA A 64 16.31 6.91 2.12
C ALA A 64 16.34 5.94 0.92
N LEU A 65 15.58 4.85 0.98
CA LEU A 65 15.46 3.91 -0.14
C LEU A 65 14.82 4.58 -1.36
N ILE A 66 13.74 5.35 -1.18
CA ILE A 66 13.09 6.12 -2.26
C ILE A 66 14.07 7.07 -2.94
N GLN A 67 14.96 7.72 -2.17
CA GLN A 67 15.96 8.64 -2.74
C GLN A 67 16.95 7.95 -3.68
N MET A 68 17.23 6.66 -3.49
CA MET A 68 18.15 5.90 -4.33
C MET A 68 17.50 5.37 -5.61
N LEU A 69 16.17 5.36 -5.69
CA LEU A 69 15.42 4.78 -6.81
C LEU A 69 15.04 5.83 -7.86
N ASP A 70 14.93 5.39 -9.12
CA ASP A 70 14.20 6.11 -10.17
C ASP A 70 12.77 5.57 -10.20
N LEU A 71 11.80 6.42 -9.88
CA LEU A 71 10.39 6.04 -9.70
C LEU A 71 9.47 6.72 -10.72
N ARG A 72 10.05 7.37 -11.75
CA ARG A 72 9.26 8.11 -12.75
C ARG A 72 8.28 7.19 -13.46
N GLY A 73 6.98 7.51 -13.38
CA GLY A 73 5.92 6.73 -13.99
C GLY A 73 5.58 5.41 -13.29
N ALA A 74 6.19 5.12 -12.14
CA ALA A 74 5.87 3.94 -11.33
C ALA A 74 4.84 4.28 -10.25
N ILE A 75 3.97 3.31 -9.92
CA ILE A 75 3.08 3.37 -8.76
C ILE A 75 3.77 2.67 -7.59
N VAL A 76 4.03 3.42 -6.54
CA VAL A 76 4.64 2.90 -5.32
C VAL A 76 3.56 2.48 -4.33
N THR A 77 3.57 1.21 -3.94
CA THR A 77 2.70 0.69 -2.88
C THR A 77 3.50 0.47 -1.60
N ILE A 78 2.97 0.95 -0.47
CA ILE A 78 3.63 0.79 0.83
C ILE A 78 2.58 0.37 1.87
N ASP A 79 3.02 -0.40 2.86
CA ASP A 79 2.17 -0.78 3.98
C ASP A 79 1.61 0.42 4.76
N ALA A 80 0.61 0.13 5.58
CA ALA A 80 -0.10 1.16 6.32
C ALA A 80 0.70 1.82 7.44
N MET A 81 1.69 1.15 8.05
CA MET A 81 2.53 1.74 9.10
C MET A 81 3.33 2.92 8.56
N ALA A 82 3.78 2.82 7.31
CA ALA A 82 4.52 3.85 6.60
C ALA A 82 3.62 4.83 5.80
N CYS A 83 2.30 4.80 6.01
CA CYS A 83 1.38 5.77 5.43
C CYS A 83 1.60 7.15 6.07
N GLN A 84 2.49 7.95 5.47
CA GLN A 84 2.90 9.26 5.97
C GLN A 84 3.00 10.28 4.83
N THR A 85 2.60 11.51 5.10
CA THR A 85 2.64 12.61 4.13
C THR A 85 4.07 12.90 3.63
N LYS A 86 5.09 12.71 4.49
CA LYS A 86 6.50 12.85 4.10
C LYS A 86 6.94 11.82 3.05
N ILE A 87 6.44 10.59 3.16
CA ILE A 87 6.72 9.51 2.22
C ILE A 87 6.01 9.76 0.89
N ALA A 88 4.73 10.15 0.92
CA ALA A 88 4.00 10.57 -0.27
C ALA A 88 4.74 11.69 -1.03
N LYS A 89 5.21 12.72 -0.30
CA LYS A 89 6.04 13.81 -0.86
C LYS A 89 7.37 13.31 -1.44
N ALA A 90 8.00 12.31 -0.83
CA ALA A 90 9.25 11.74 -1.34
C ALA A 90 9.04 11.01 -2.67
N ILE A 91 7.96 10.23 -2.79
CA ILE A 91 7.58 9.52 -4.02
C ILE A 91 7.26 10.51 -5.14
N THR A 92 6.43 11.53 -4.85
CA THR A 92 6.02 12.50 -5.87
C THR A 92 7.18 13.34 -6.39
N ARG A 93 8.13 13.73 -5.53
CA ARG A 93 9.38 14.40 -5.96
C ARG A 93 10.24 13.56 -6.88
N LYS A 94 10.14 12.23 -6.81
CA LYS A 94 10.81 11.29 -7.71
C LYS A 94 10.04 11.02 -9.01
N GLY A 95 8.91 11.72 -9.22
CA GLY A 95 8.04 11.52 -10.37
C GLY A 95 7.19 10.25 -10.30
N GLY A 96 7.09 9.65 -9.11
CA GLY A 96 6.25 8.48 -8.87
C GLY A 96 4.82 8.84 -8.47
N ASP A 97 3.96 7.86 -8.66
CA ASP A 97 2.60 7.77 -8.16
C ASP A 97 2.58 6.90 -6.89
N TYR A 98 1.52 6.97 -6.10
CA TYR A 98 1.44 6.18 -4.87
C TYR A 98 0.06 5.60 -4.59
N LEU A 99 0.07 4.44 -3.93
CA LEU A 99 -1.09 3.83 -3.31
C LEU A 99 -0.72 3.41 -1.88
N LEU A 100 -1.20 4.17 -0.89
CA LEU A 100 -0.82 4.01 0.51
C LEU A 100 -2.01 3.54 1.33
N ALA A 101 -1.86 2.42 2.05
CA ALA A 101 -2.92 1.91 2.90
C ALA A 101 -3.09 2.76 4.17
N VAL A 102 -4.32 3.04 4.59
CA VAL A 102 -4.61 3.80 5.81
C VAL A 102 -5.11 2.85 6.89
N LYS A 103 -4.37 2.69 7.99
CA LYS A 103 -4.78 1.79 9.08
C LYS A 103 -4.19 2.17 10.43
N GLY A 104 -5.05 2.35 11.44
CA GLY A 104 -4.68 2.39 12.87
C GLY A 104 -3.85 3.59 13.33
N ASN A 105 -2.79 3.95 12.62
CA ASN A 105 -1.89 5.07 12.89
C ASN A 105 -2.50 6.44 12.55
N GLN A 106 -3.55 6.49 11.74
CA GLN A 106 -4.27 7.71 11.38
C GLN A 106 -5.78 7.55 11.60
N GLY A 107 -6.20 7.30 12.84
CA GLY A 107 -7.59 6.98 13.19
C GLY A 107 -8.62 8.00 12.65
N LYS A 108 -8.32 9.30 12.72
CA LYS A 108 -9.18 10.34 12.14
C LYS A 108 -9.31 10.20 10.63
N LEU A 109 -8.20 10.00 9.91
CA LEU A 109 -8.20 9.84 8.45
C LEU A 109 -8.98 8.60 8.04
N ALA A 110 -8.67 7.46 8.66
CA ALA A 110 -9.34 6.20 8.41
C ALA A 110 -10.86 6.32 8.60
N ALA A 111 -11.30 6.95 9.70
CA ALA A 111 -12.71 7.16 9.98
C ALA A 111 -13.40 8.04 8.93
N ALA A 112 -12.74 9.09 8.45
CA ALA A 112 -13.32 9.95 7.41
C ALA A 112 -13.42 9.26 6.06
N VAL A 113 -12.38 8.53 5.64
CA VAL A 113 -12.44 7.74 4.40
C VAL A 113 -13.54 6.69 4.52
N GLN A 114 -13.64 5.98 5.65
CA GLN A 114 -14.73 5.03 5.89
C GLN A 114 -16.11 5.69 5.87
N ALA A 115 -16.27 6.88 6.46
CA ALA A 115 -17.51 7.63 6.48
C ALA A 115 -17.96 7.99 5.05
N ALA A 116 -17.05 8.50 4.22
CA ALA A 116 -17.31 8.84 2.83
C ALA A 116 -17.80 7.64 2.00
N PHE A 117 -17.29 6.45 2.27
CA PHE A 117 -17.71 5.22 1.60
C PHE A 117 -18.97 4.57 2.21
N THR A 118 -19.54 5.08 3.30
CA THR A 118 -20.72 4.48 3.96
C THR A 118 -21.90 4.22 2.99
N PRO A 119 -22.27 5.14 2.08
CA PRO A 119 -23.35 4.90 1.12
C PRO A 119 -23.05 3.72 0.19
N HIS A 120 -21.83 3.68 -0.38
CA HIS A 120 -21.38 2.61 -1.28
C HIS A 120 -21.27 1.25 -0.57
N ARG A 121 -20.96 1.25 0.73
CA ARG A 121 -20.90 0.03 1.53
C ARG A 121 -22.29 -0.54 1.87
N ARG A 122 -23.34 0.27 1.88
CA ARG A 122 -24.71 -0.22 2.15
C ARG A 122 -25.37 -0.82 0.92
N ALA A 123 -24.87 -0.53 -0.28
CA ALA A 123 -25.38 -1.11 -1.51
C ALA A 123 -25.20 -2.65 -1.54
N PRO A 124 -26.12 -3.39 -2.18
CA PRO A 124 -25.93 -4.80 -2.48
C PRO A 124 -24.61 -5.03 -3.22
N ILE A 125 -23.94 -6.15 -2.94
CA ILE A 125 -22.74 -6.53 -3.70
C ILE A 125 -23.17 -6.80 -5.13
N ASP A 126 -22.77 -5.91 -6.03
CA ASP A 126 -22.82 -6.19 -7.45
C ASP A 126 -21.84 -7.32 -7.76
N ARG A 127 -22.36 -8.38 -8.39
CA ARG A 127 -21.58 -9.58 -8.71
C ARG A 127 -20.63 -9.33 -9.88
N ASP A 128 -20.93 -8.35 -10.75
CA ASP A 128 -20.14 -8.07 -11.94
C ASP A 128 -18.85 -7.29 -11.60
N THR A 129 -18.87 -6.54 -10.50
CA THR A 129 -17.70 -5.81 -9.96
C THR A 129 -16.96 -6.56 -8.85
N CYS A 130 -17.45 -7.74 -8.46
CA CYS A 130 -16.88 -8.56 -7.39
C CYS A 130 -15.85 -9.56 -7.93
N GLN A 131 -14.59 -9.38 -7.56
CA GLN A 131 -13.53 -10.32 -7.92
C GLN A 131 -13.50 -11.48 -6.93
N ILE A 132 -13.74 -12.69 -7.42
CA ILE A 132 -13.74 -13.92 -6.61
C ILE A 132 -12.48 -14.73 -6.89
N GLU A 133 -11.66 -14.91 -5.87
CA GLU A 133 -10.51 -15.80 -5.90
C GLU A 133 -10.76 -17.05 -5.04
N LYS A 134 -10.48 -18.22 -5.61
CA LYS A 134 -10.50 -19.50 -4.91
C LYS A 134 -9.08 -20.07 -4.85
N GLN A 135 -8.53 -20.21 -3.64
CA GLN A 135 -7.23 -20.84 -3.41
C GLN A 135 -7.28 -21.76 -2.20
N LYS A 136 -6.83 -23.03 -2.37
CA LYS A 136 -6.61 -24.02 -1.30
C LYS A 136 -7.71 -24.05 -0.22
N GLY A 137 -8.99 -24.02 -0.63
CA GLY A 137 -10.15 -24.10 0.28
C GLY A 137 -10.63 -22.76 0.86
N ARG A 138 -10.01 -21.64 0.51
CA ARG A 138 -10.42 -20.27 0.86
C ARG A 138 -11.11 -19.61 -0.34
N VAL A 139 -12.26 -18.99 -0.08
CA VAL A 139 -12.93 -18.12 -1.05
C VAL A 139 -12.79 -16.69 -0.56
N GLU A 140 -12.13 -15.85 -1.36
CA GLU A 140 -12.06 -14.41 -1.14
C GLU A 140 -12.85 -13.70 -2.23
N ALA A 141 -13.71 -12.79 -1.82
CA ALA A 141 -14.37 -11.85 -2.72
C ALA A 141 -13.87 -10.44 -2.39
N ARG A 142 -13.52 -9.66 -3.41
CA ARG A 142 -13.10 -8.27 -3.25
C ARG A 142 -13.96 -7.33 -4.10
N THR A 143 -14.38 -6.23 -3.50
CA THR A 143 -14.99 -5.10 -4.22
C THR A 143 -14.16 -3.85 -3.98
N TYR A 144 -14.12 -3.00 -5.01
CA TYR A 144 -13.32 -1.79 -5.04
C TYR A 144 -14.24 -0.60 -5.27
N HIS A 145 -14.16 0.40 -4.40
CA HIS A 145 -14.87 1.67 -4.57
C HIS A 145 -13.84 2.79 -4.67
N VAL A 146 -14.04 3.72 -5.60
CA VAL A 146 -13.14 4.85 -5.81
C VAL A 146 -13.95 6.14 -5.73
N LEU A 147 -13.45 7.12 -4.99
CA LEU A 147 -13.99 8.47 -4.95
C LEU A 147 -12.89 9.47 -5.26
N SER A 148 -13.24 10.60 -5.87
CA SER A 148 -12.30 11.70 -6.02
C SER A 148 -11.95 12.26 -4.64
N ALA A 149 -10.69 12.64 -4.46
CA ALA A 149 -10.27 13.31 -3.23
C ALA A 149 -10.98 14.66 -3.04
N SER A 150 -11.43 15.29 -4.13
CA SER A 150 -12.24 16.52 -4.10
C SER A 150 -13.63 16.34 -3.50
N ASP A 151 -14.18 15.13 -3.55
CA ASP A 151 -15.56 14.87 -3.10
C ASP A 151 -15.64 14.75 -1.57
N LEU A 152 -14.49 14.80 -0.90
CA LEU A 152 -14.38 14.73 0.55
C LEU A 152 -14.38 16.13 1.15
N ILE A 153 -15.19 16.32 2.20
CA ILE A 153 -15.31 17.59 2.96
C ILE A 153 -14.02 17.93 3.76
N ARG A 154 -12.97 17.10 3.68
CA ARG A 154 -11.74 17.29 4.46
C ARG A 154 -10.62 17.90 3.63
N ASP A 155 -9.78 18.66 4.33
CA ASP A 155 -8.53 19.14 3.76
C ASP A 155 -7.49 18.00 3.65
N PHE A 156 -7.15 17.63 2.41
CA PHE A 156 -6.06 16.71 2.09
C PHE A 156 -4.82 17.42 1.52
N SER A 157 -4.72 18.75 1.64
CA SER A 157 -3.60 19.57 1.15
C SER A 157 -2.21 19.05 1.54
N THR A 158 -2.11 18.37 2.69
CA THR A 158 -0.86 17.79 3.19
C THR A 158 -0.38 16.57 2.38
N TRP A 159 -1.27 15.91 1.64
CA TRP A 159 -0.98 14.77 0.77
C TRP A 159 -0.67 15.25 -0.64
N SER A 160 0.63 15.25 -0.99
CA SER A 160 1.12 15.79 -2.25
C SER A 160 0.49 15.09 -3.46
N GLY A 161 -0.31 15.83 -4.22
CA GLY A 161 -0.91 15.35 -5.46
C GLY A 161 -2.04 14.32 -5.29
N LEU A 162 -2.59 14.13 -4.09
CA LEU A 162 -3.68 13.17 -3.88
C LEU A 162 -4.85 13.46 -4.84
N THR A 163 -5.23 12.48 -5.65
CA THR A 163 -6.33 12.62 -6.61
C THR A 163 -7.56 11.81 -6.22
N SER A 164 -7.38 10.66 -5.58
CA SER A 164 -8.49 9.76 -5.24
C SER A 164 -8.26 9.03 -3.92
N ILE A 165 -9.36 8.56 -3.35
CA ILE A 165 -9.38 7.61 -2.25
C ILE A 165 -10.02 6.31 -2.74
N VAL A 166 -9.53 5.19 -2.24
CA VAL A 166 -10.02 3.86 -2.62
C VAL A 166 -10.44 3.10 -1.36
N MET A 167 -11.55 2.38 -1.43
CA MET A 167 -11.96 1.43 -0.40
C MET A 167 -11.96 0.04 -1.01
N VAL A 168 -11.16 -0.86 -0.42
CA VAL A 168 -11.17 -2.27 -0.77
C VAL A 168 -11.94 -3.04 0.29
N GLU A 169 -13.03 -3.68 -0.09
CA GLU A 169 -13.79 -4.54 0.82
C GLU A 169 -13.51 -6.00 0.55
N ASN A 170 -13.09 -6.71 1.59
CA ASN A 170 -12.80 -8.14 1.51
C ASN A 170 -13.90 -8.92 2.21
N TYR A 171 -14.41 -9.94 1.52
CA TYR A 171 -15.33 -10.93 2.03
C TYR A 171 -14.61 -12.27 2.08
N ARG A 172 -14.54 -12.87 3.27
CA ARG A 172 -13.94 -14.19 3.46
C ARG A 172 -14.99 -15.17 3.94
N ALA A 173 -15.04 -16.33 3.30
CA ALA A 173 -15.75 -17.50 3.80
C ALA A 173 -14.74 -18.64 3.98
N ALA A 174 -14.72 -19.22 5.18
CA ALA A 174 -13.99 -20.45 5.48
C ALA A 174 -15.00 -21.52 5.91
N LYS A 175 -14.75 -22.79 5.60
CA LYS A 175 -15.62 -23.91 6.02
C LYS A 175 -15.85 -23.83 7.55
N GLY A 176 -17.09 -23.57 7.95
CA GLY A 176 -17.51 -23.53 9.36
C GLY A 176 -17.35 -22.20 10.12
N ARG A 177 -16.92 -21.10 9.49
CA ARG A 177 -16.82 -19.77 10.16
C ARG A 177 -17.53 -18.65 9.39
N GLN A 178 -18.07 -17.69 10.15
CA GLN A 178 -18.86 -16.55 9.69
C GLN A 178 -18.17 -15.70 8.62
N ARG A 179 -18.99 -15.07 7.76
CA ARG A 179 -18.57 -14.06 6.79
C ARG A 179 -18.09 -12.80 7.52
N ALA A 180 -16.80 -12.49 7.41
CA ALA A 180 -16.25 -11.22 7.87
C ALA A 180 -16.13 -10.25 6.69
N ARG A 181 -16.64 -9.02 6.85
CA ARG A 181 -16.46 -7.90 5.93
C ARG A 181 -15.42 -6.95 6.49
N VAL A 182 -14.29 -6.79 5.81
CA VAL A 182 -13.21 -5.89 6.22
C VAL A 182 -12.96 -4.86 5.12
N GLY A 183 -13.18 -3.59 5.42
CA GLY A 183 -12.85 -2.48 4.54
C GLY A 183 -11.45 -1.95 4.82
N VAL A 184 -10.61 -1.84 3.79
CA VAL A 184 -9.27 -1.26 3.86
C VAL A 184 -9.27 0.03 3.04
N PRO A 185 -9.17 1.21 3.68
CA PRO A 185 -9.04 2.46 2.96
C PRO A 185 -7.61 2.65 2.43
N LEU A 186 -7.48 3.17 1.22
CA LEU A 186 -6.23 3.50 0.56
C LEU A 186 -6.28 4.95 0.05
N LEU A 187 -5.13 5.62 0.06
CA LEU A 187 -4.91 6.92 -0.59
C LEU A 187 -4.21 6.70 -1.91
N HIS A 188 -4.72 7.33 -2.97
CA HIS A 188 -4.26 7.08 -4.33
C HIS A 188 -3.98 8.40 -5.06
N LYS A 189 -2.78 8.48 -5.63
CA LYS A 189 -2.37 9.54 -6.55
C LYS A 189 -1.95 8.90 -7.85
N VAL A 190 -2.51 9.37 -8.96
CA VAL A 190 -2.09 9.06 -10.33
C VAL A 190 -1.97 10.36 -11.10
N GLN A 191 -0.92 10.52 -11.89
CA GLN A 191 -0.87 11.62 -12.85
C GLN A 191 -1.87 11.35 -13.97
N SER A 192 -2.81 12.28 -14.17
CA SER A 192 -3.62 12.32 -15.38
C SER A 192 -2.68 12.45 -16.58
N SER A 193 -2.87 11.56 -17.56
CA SER A 193 -2.13 11.54 -18.83
C SER A 193 -2.38 12.81 -19.63
#